data_AF-A0A399Z3P0-F1
#
_entry.id   AF-A0A399Z3P0-F1
#
_cell.length_a   1.000
_cell.length_b   1.000
_cell.length_c   1.000
_cell.angle_alpha   90.00
_cell.angle_beta   90.00
_cell.angle_gamma   90.00
#
_symmetry.space_group_name_H-M   'P 1'
#
loop_
_entity.id
_entity.type
_entity.pdbx_description
1 polymer ?
#
loop_
_entity_poly.entity_id
_entity_poly.type
_entity_poly.pdbx_seq_one_letter_code
_entity_poly.pdbx_strand_id
1 'polypeptide(L)'
;MERHLELRETREWYQVGIDAGQLEREPIVLEKDGAPVAAVISYADFHSFQKWRGRAAYRPTPEFLADGDAFRRMLPELMKTHKAKYVAIFRGKLVDSDDVLGNLARRVYEQFGYQEIYMARVEEPRVYRIPSAWAAQR
;
A
#
# COMPACT_ATOMS: atom_id res chain seq x y z
N MET A 1 -28.00 51.70 -20.27
CA MET A 1 -27.01 51.33 -21.30
C MET A 1 -25.80 50.78 -20.58
N GLU A 2 -25.68 49.46 -20.44
CA GLU A 2 -24.51 48.81 -19.84
C GLU A 2 -23.45 48.57 -20.91
N ARG A 3 -22.21 48.96 -20.63
CA ARG A 3 -21.04 48.61 -21.45
C ARG A 3 -20.48 47.29 -20.94
N HIS A 4 -20.65 46.25 -21.75
CA HIS A 4 -19.86 45.03 -21.60
C HIS A 4 -18.43 45.30 -22.09
N LEU A 5 -17.46 45.15 -21.20
CA LEU A 5 -16.04 45.08 -21.54
C LEU A 5 -15.61 43.61 -21.41
N GLU A 6 -15.31 43.00 -22.55
CA GLU A 6 -14.82 41.64 -22.66
C GLU A 6 -13.30 41.64 -22.41
N LEU A 7 -12.88 41.14 -21.26
CA LEU A 7 -11.46 41.03 -20.90
C LEU A 7 -10.87 39.82 -21.63
N ARG A 8 -10.11 40.06 -22.70
CA ARG A 8 -9.33 39.02 -23.38
C ARG A 8 -8.14 38.62 -22.51
N GLU A 9 -8.09 37.35 -22.14
CA GLU A 9 -7.02 36.70 -21.37
C GLU A 9 -5.63 37.19 -21.77
N THR A 10 -5.02 37.99 -20.89
CA THR A 10 -3.57 38.05 -20.75
C THR A 10 -3.19 36.91 -19.81
N ARG A 11 -2.32 35.99 -20.23
CA ARG A 11 -1.68 35.03 -19.34
C ARG A 11 -0.87 35.80 -18.29
N GLU A 12 -1.51 36.20 -17.21
CA GLU A 12 -0.85 36.80 -16.06
C GLU A 12 -0.13 35.69 -15.31
N TRP A 13 1.19 35.81 -15.26
CA TRP A 13 2.03 34.96 -14.44
C TRP A 13 1.91 35.45 -13.00
N TYR A 14 1.07 34.78 -12.20
CA TYR A 14 1.00 35.05 -10.77
C TYR A 14 2.15 34.34 -10.07
N GLN A 15 3.07 35.12 -9.50
CA GLN A 15 4.08 34.60 -8.59
C GLN A 15 3.48 34.56 -7.18
N VAL A 16 3.21 33.36 -6.69
CA VAL A 16 2.90 33.14 -5.28
C VAL A 16 4.22 32.86 -4.57
N GLY A 17 4.59 33.72 -3.62
CA GLY A 17 5.69 33.44 -2.71
C GLY A 17 5.29 32.30 -1.79
N ILE A 18 5.87 31.12 -1.99
CA ILE A 18 5.61 29.96 -1.15
C ILE A 18 6.73 29.87 -0.11
N ASP A 19 6.38 30.03 1.16
CA ASP A 19 7.29 29.73 2.26
C ASP A 19 7.43 28.21 2.41
N ALA A 20 8.67 27.72 2.29
CA ALA A 20 8.97 26.30 2.48
C ALA A 20 8.58 25.82 3.89
N GLY A 21 8.72 26.67 4.92
CA GLY A 21 8.34 26.33 6.30
C GLY A 21 6.82 26.22 6.51
N GLN A 22 6.02 26.85 5.66
CA GLN A 22 4.56 26.70 5.67
C GLN A 22 4.14 25.37 5.05
N LEU A 23 4.76 24.98 3.92
CA LEU A 23 4.50 23.70 3.25
C LEU A 23 4.85 22.46 4.09
N GLU A 24 5.76 22.59 5.06
CA GLU A 24 6.08 21.52 6.00
C GLU A 24 5.00 21.30 7.07
N ARG A 25 4.11 22.28 7.28
CA ARG A 25 3.05 22.21 8.31
C ARG A 25 1.71 21.82 7.71
N GLU A 26 1.36 22.40 6.57
CA GLU A 26 0.06 22.15 5.94
C GLU A 26 0.07 22.36 4.41
N PRO A 27 -0.82 21.68 3.68
CA PRO A 27 -1.03 21.94 2.25
C PRO A 27 -1.54 23.35 2.01
N ILE A 28 -1.04 24.00 0.95
CA ILE A 28 -1.60 25.25 0.45
C ILE A 28 -2.64 24.91 -0.60
N VAL A 29 -3.88 25.35 -0.39
CA VAL A 29 -4.97 25.19 -1.37
C VAL A 29 -4.98 26.38 -2.31
N LEU A 30 -4.91 26.12 -3.61
CA LEU A 30 -5.10 27.11 -4.66
C LEU A 30 -6.58 27.15 -5.00
N GLU A 31 -7.18 28.33 -4.89
CA GLU A 31 -8.58 28.57 -5.22
C GLU A 31 -8.71 29.42 -6.48
N LYS A 32 -9.74 29.14 -7.28
CA LYS A 32 -10.19 29.96 -8.40
C LYS A 32 -11.66 30.28 -8.19
N ASP A 33 -12.02 31.55 -8.15
CA ASP A 33 -13.40 32.03 -7.92
C ASP A 33 -14.01 31.45 -6.62
N GLY A 34 -13.19 31.28 -5.58
CA GLY A 34 -13.60 30.71 -4.28
C GLY A 34 -13.76 29.18 -4.25
N ALA A 35 -13.43 28.49 -5.35
CA ALA A 35 -13.45 27.03 -5.43
C ALA A 35 -12.02 26.46 -5.43
N PRO A 36 -11.73 25.40 -4.64
CA PRO A 36 -10.42 24.77 -4.65
C PRO A 36 -10.15 24.06 -5.97
N VAL A 37 -9.02 24.37 -6.62
CA VAL A 37 -8.62 23.82 -7.92
C VAL A 37 -7.33 22.99 -7.85
N ALA A 38 -6.47 23.26 -6.87
CA ALA A 38 -5.26 22.49 -6.64
C ALA A 38 -4.81 22.57 -5.17
N ALA A 39 -3.93 21.66 -4.77
CA ALA A 39 -3.21 21.73 -3.51
C ALA A 39 -1.71 21.59 -3.77
N VAL A 40 -0.91 22.43 -3.14
CA VAL A 40 0.54 22.36 -3.12
C VAL A 40 0.96 21.76 -1.78
N ILE A 41 1.78 20.72 -1.83
CA ILE A 41 2.29 20.00 -0.66
C ILE A 41 3.81 19.89 -0.75
N SER A 42 4.45 19.60 0.39
CA SER A 42 5.86 19.27 0.39
C SER A 42 6.14 18.05 -0.49
N TYR A 43 7.34 17.99 -1.06
CA TYR A 43 7.75 16.82 -1.85
C TYR A 43 7.75 15.53 -1.01
N ALA A 44 8.08 15.63 0.29
CA ALA A 44 8.06 14.51 1.23
C ALA A 44 6.65 13.95 1.43
N ASP A 45 5.65 14.83 1.54
CA ASP A 45 4.24 14.43 1.69
C ASP A 45 3.69 13.85 0.39
N PHE A 46 4.04 14.43 -0.77
CA PHE A 46 3.67 13.85 -2.06
C PHE A 46 4.22 12.43 -2.21
N HIS A 47 5.49 12.22 -1.87
CA HIS A 47 6.13 10.92 -1.94
C HIS A 47 5.53 9.91 -0.94
N SER A 48 5.19 10.36 0.26
CA SER A 48 4.48 9.55 1.26
C SER A 48 3.08 9.16 0.80
N PHE A 49 2.35 10.08 0.18
CA PHE A 49 1.04 9.84 -0.43
C PHE A 49 1.12 8.88 -1.62
N GLN A 50 2.14 8.99 -2.48
CA GLN A 50 2.40 8.04 -3.57
C GLN A 50 2.64 6.63 -3.03
N LYS A 51 3.45 6.49 -1.96
CA LYS A 51 3.66 5.21 -1.27
C LYS A 51 2.38 4.67 -0.63
N TRP A 52 1.55 5.53 -0.04
CA TRP A 52 0.25 5.17 0.52
C TRP A 52 -0.76 4.74 -0.55
N ARG A 53 -0.85 5.46 -1.69
CA ARG A 53 -1.67 5.04 -2.84
C ARG A 53 -1.20 3.71 -3.43
N GLY A 54 0.12 3.48 -3.47
CA GLY A 54 0.69 2.19 -3.84
C GLY A 54 0.25 1.04 -2.91
N ARG A 55 -0.01 1.33 -1.62
CA ARG A 55 -0.57 0.36 -0.67
C ARG A 55 -2.10 0.22 -0.76
N ALA A 56 -2.83 1.29 -1.02
CA ALA A 56 -4.30 1.27 -1.16
C ALA A 56 -4.77 0.57 -2.45
N ALA A 57 -3.90 0.43 -3.46
CA ALA A 57 -4.16 -0.29 -4.70
C ALA A 57 -3.49 -1.68 -4.77
N TYR A 58 -3.00 -2.22 -3.66
CA TYR A 58 -2.44 -3.58 -3.64
C TYR A 58 -3.57 -4.60 -3.89
N ARG A 59 -3.69 -5.03 -5.14
CA ARG A 59 -4.45 -6.21 -5.52
C ARG A 59 -3.43 -7.33 -5.72
N PRO A 60 -3.36 -8.31 -4.81
CA PRO A 60 -2.48 -9.45 -5.01
C PRO A 60 -2.80 -10.11 -6.35
N THR A 61 -1.78 -10.53 -7.08
CA THR A 61 -1.95 -11.25 -8.34
C THR A 61 -2.70 -12.58 -8.11
N PRO A 62 -3.44 -13.09 -9.11
CA PRO A 62 -4.04 -14.42 -9.04
C PRO A 62 -3.01 -15.51 -8.69
N GLU A 63 -1.78 -15.39 -9.18
CA GLU A 63 -0.66 -16.29 -8.88
C GLU A 63 -0.29 -16.25 -7.39
N PHE A 64 -0.18 -15.04 -6.81
CA PHE A 64 0.09 -14.87 -5.38
C PHE A 64 -1.04 -15.47 -4.52
N LEU A 65 -2.30 -15.27 -4.92
CA LEU A 65 -3.45 -15.87 -4.23
C LEU A 65 -3.42 -17.40 -4.31
N ALA A 66 -3.10 -17.97 -5.47
CA ALA A 66 -2.95 -19.40 -5.65
C ALA A 66 -1.81 -19.99 -4.80
N ASP A 67 -0.72 -19.25 -4.60
CA ASP A 67 0.38 -19.64 -3.70
C ASP A 67 -0.07 -19.61 -2.23
N GLY A 68 -0.92 -18.66 -1.84
CA GLY A 68 -1.59 -18.67 -0.54
C GLY A 68 -2.51 -19.88 -0.34
N ASP A 69 -3.22 -20.31 -1.38
CA ASP A 69 -4.02 -21.55 -1.35
C ASP A 69 -3.14 -22.79 -1.22
N ALA A 70 -2.00 -22.81 -1.92
CA ALA A 70 -1.03 -23.90 -1.81
C ALA A 70 -0.44 -23.98 -0.39
N PHE A 71 -0.07 -22.84 0.20
CA PHE A 71 0.36 -22.79 1.60
C PHE A 71 -0.69 -23.40 2.54
N ARG A 72 -1.97 -23.01 2.40
CA ARG A 72 -3.06 -23.55 3.24
C ARG A 72 -3.22 -25.06 3.10
N ARG A 73 -3.09 -25.60 1.88
CA ARG A 73 -3.10 -27.06 1.64
C ARG A 73 -1.88 -27.76 2.25
N MET A 74 -0.72 -27.13 2.22
CA MET A 74 0.54 -27.69 2.73
C MET A 74 0.71 -27.52 4.25
N LEU A 75 -0.05 -26.61 4.87
CA LEU A 75 0.10 -26.24 6.28
C LEU A 75 0.16 -27.44 7.24
N PRO A 76 -0.66 -28.51 7.12
CA PRO A 76 -0.57 -29.66 8.02
C PRO A 76 0.79 -30.37 7.96
N GLU A 77 1.43 -30.40 6.80
CA GLU A 77 2.73 -31.04 6.62
C GLU A 77 3.88 -30.10 7.01
N LEU A 78 3.76 -28.82 6.67
CA LEU A 78 4.68 -27.79 7.11
C LEU A 78 4.70 -27.67 8.64
N MET A 79 3.60 -27.93 9.32
CA MET A 79 3.55 -27.92 10.79
C MET A 79 4.36 -29.04 11.44
N LYS A 80 4.66 -30.11 10.71
CA LYS A 80 5.53 -31.20 11.20
C LYS A 80 7.01 -30.89 10.96
N THR A 81 7.32 -30.19 9.87
CA THR A 81 8.69 -30.06 9.33
C THR A 81 9.30 -28.67 9.52
N HIS A 82 8.48 -27.62 9.53
CA HIS A 82 8.87 -26.21 9.50
C HIS A 82 8.15 -25.38 10.56
N LYS A 83 7.73 -26.00 11.67
CA LYS A 83 7.01 -25.33 12.76
C LYS A 83 7.75 -24.06 13.23
N ALA A 84 7.01 -22.96 13.36
CA ALA A 84 7.48 -21.64 13.78
C ALA A 84 8.49 -20.94 12.84
N LYS A 85 8.86 -21.58 11.72
CA LYS A 85 9.70 -20.99 10.67
C LYS A 85 8.87 -20.17 9.70
N TYR A 86 9.52 -19.29 8.96
CA TYR A 86 9.00 -18.68 7.74
C TYR A 86 9.25 -19.61 6.56
N VAL A 87 8.28 -19.70 5.67
CA VAL A 87 8.36 -20.45 4.42
C VAL A 87 8.03 -19.53 3.25
N ALA A 88 8.69 -19.77 2.12
CA ALA A 88 8.37 -19.14 0.85
C ALA A 88 7.69 -20.16 -0.06
N ILE A 89 6.49 -19.84 -0.52
CA ILE A 89 5.75 -20.60 -1.54
C ILE A 89 5.79 -19.79 -2.83
N PHE A 90 6.23 -20.44 -3.90
CA PHE A 90 6.22 -19.84 -5.23
C PHE A 90 5.77 -20.86 -6.27
N ARG A 91 4.80 -20.48 -7.10
CA ARG A 91 4.20 -21.36 -8.14
C ARG A 91 3.72 -22.70 -7.56
N GLY A 92 3.08 -22.63 -6.39
CA GLY A 92 2.47 -23.74 -5.69
C GLY A 92 3.44 -24.68 -4.99
N LYS A 93 4.72 -24.30 -4.82
CA LYS A 93 5.76 -25.14 -4.19
C LYS A 93 6.50 -24.40 -3.09
N LEU A 94 6.87 -25.13 -2.04
CA LEU A 94 7.84 -24.66 -1.06
C LEU A 94 9.20 -24.50 -1.74
N VAL A 95 9.72 -23.27 -1.80
CA VAL A 95 11.00 -22.96 -2.46
C VAL A 95 12.13 -22.72 -1.47
N ASP A 96 11.85 -22.19 -0.28
CA ASP A 96 12.83 -22.00 0.78
C ASP A 96 12.13 -21.82 2.15
N SER A 97 12.89 -21.93 3.23
CA SER A 97 12.43 -21.66 4.60
C SER A 97 13.56 -21.07 5.46
N ASP A 98 13.19 -20.28 6.47
CA ASP A 98 14.15 -19.71 7.42
C ASP A 98 13.46 -19.39 8.75
N ASP A 99 14.24 -19.26 9.82
CA ASP A 99 13.74 -18.78 11.11
C ASP A 99 13.49 -17.26 11.09
N VAL A 100 14.16 -16.54 10.19
CA VAL A 100 14.12 -15.08 10.04
C VAL A 100 13.59 -14.68 8.66
N LEU A 101 12.43 -14.00 8.63
CA LEU A 101 11.78 -13.57 7.39
C LEU A 101 12.70 -12.75 6.46
N GLY A 102 13.52 -11.85 7.01
CA GLY A 102 14.43 -11.02 6.21
C GLY A 102 15.49 -11.84 5.46
N ASN A 103 16.01 -12.89 6.10
CA ASN A 103 17.00 -13.79 5.49
C ASN A 103 16.37 -14.63 4.37
N LEU A 104 15.17 -15.16 4.62
CA LEU A 104 14.36 -15.84 3.61
C LEU A 104 14.09 -14.93 2.41
N ALA A 105 13.57 -13.73 2.65
CA ALA A 105 13.21 -12.79 1.60
C ALA A 105 14.41 -12.42 0.74
N ARG A 106 15.57 -12.15 1.36
CA ARG A 106 16.81 -11.88 0.63
C ARG A 106 17.20 -13.02 -0.30
N ARG A 107 17.30 -14.27 0.20
CA ARG A 107 17.70 -15.42 -0.63
C ARG A 107 16.72 -15.69 -1.76
N VAL A 108 15.43 -15.61 -1.46
CA VAL A 108 14.37 -15.86 -2.44
C VAL A 108 14.37 -14.78 -3.53
N TYR A 109 14.57 -13.49 -3.19
CA TYR A 109 14.70 -12.44 -4.19
C TYR A 109 16.01 -12.50 -4.99
N GLU A 110 17.12 -12.95 -4.38
CA GLU A 110 18.36 -13.24 -5.11
C GLU A 110 18.15 -14.35 -6.14
N GLN A 111 17.35 -15.38 -5.83
CA GLN A 111 17.11 -16.52 -6.70
C GLN A 111 16.06 -16.26 -7.79
N PHE A 112 14.96 -15.59 -7.45
CA PHE A 112 13.80 -15.46 -8.33
C PHE A 112 13.57 -14.03 -8.84
N GLY A 113 14.41 -13.07 -8.43
CA GLY A 113 14.21 -11.65 -8.72
C GLY A 113 13.12 -11.02 -7.85
N TYR A 114 13.05 -9.69 -7.89
CA TYR A 114 12.09 -8.92 -7.10
C TYR A 114 10.67 -8.99 -7.70
N GLN A 115 9.88 -9.97 -7.25
CA GLN A 115 8.49 -10.20 -7.67
C GLN A 115 7.60 -10.64 -6.49
N GLU A 116 6.29 -10.78 -6.70
CA GLU A 116 5.41 -11.26 -5.64
C GLU A 116 5.66 -12.75 -5.32
N ILE A 117 6.04 -13.04 -4.07
CA ILE A 117 6.27 -14.39 -3.58
C ILE A 117 5.58 -14.52 -2.22
N TYR A 118 4.80 -15.58 -2.05
CA TYR A 118 4.04 -15.78 -0.83
C TYR A 118 4.97 -16.24 0.30
N MET A 119 5.13 -15.41 1.32
CA MET A 119 5.92 -15.74 2.51
C MET A 119 5.06 -15.67 3.76
N ALA A 120 5.03 -16.75 4.52
CA ALA A 120 4.23 -16.83 5.75
C ALA A 120 4.98 -17.60 6.84
N ARG A 121 4.65 -17.29 8.09
CA ARG A 121 5.11 -18.10 9.22
C ARG A 121 4.23 -19.33 9.35
N VAL A 122 4.85 -20.48 9.59
CA VAL A 122 4.14 -21.73 9.82
C VAL A 122 3.71 -21.79 11.29
N GLU A 123 2.49 -21.33 11.54
CA GLU A 123 1.84 -21.38 12.83
C GLU A 123 0.36 -21.73 12.69
N GLU A 124 -0.26 -22.19 13.79
CA GLU A 124 -1.68 -22.49 13.80
C GLU A 124 -2.52 -21.21 13.58
N PRO A 125 -3.58 -21.26 12.76
CA PRO A 125 -4.42 -20.11 12.53
C PRO A 125 -5.08 -19.68 13.84
N ARG A 126 -4.88 -18.41 14.21
CA ARG A 126 -5.52 -17.83 15.38
C ARG A 126 -6.99 -17.56 15.07
N VAL A 127 -7.88 -18.34 15.66
CA VAL A 127 -9.33 -18.14 15.55
C VAL A 127 -9.75 -17.11 16.59
N TYR A 128 -10.05 -15.90 16.14
CA TYR A 128 -10.62 -14.85 16.99
C TYR A 128 -12.13 -14.84 16.86
N ARG A 129 -12.84 -15.01 17.98
CA ARG A 129 -14.27 -14.69 18.04
C ARG A 129 -14.40 -13.18 18.20
N ILE A 130 -14.73 -12.49 17.12
CA ILE A 130 -15.07 -11.07 17.18
C ILE A 130 -16.55 -10.97 17.51
N PRO A 131 -16.95 -10.42 18.68
CA PRO A 131 -18.34 -10.14 18.95
C PRO A 131 -18.81 -9.10 17.94
N SER A 132 -19.80 -9.42 17.11
CA SER A 132 -20.46 -8.38 16.32
C SER A 132 -21.39 -7.61 17.24
N ALA A 133 -21.26 -6.28 17.26
CA ALA A 133 -22.13 -5.41 18.04
C ALA A 133 -23.61 -5.47 17.62
N TRP A 134 -23.94 -6.20 16.54
CA TRP A 134 -25.29 -6.38 16.01
C TRP A 134 -26.03 -7.62 16.55
N ALA A 135 -25.37 -8.53 17.28
CA ALA A 135 -25.99 -9.76 17.79
C ALA A 135 -26.59 -9.64 19.20
N ALA A 136 -26.49 -8.48 19.86
CA ALA A 136 -26.94 -8.26 21.23
C ALA A 136 -28.33 -7.60 21.37
N GLN A 137 -29.08 -7.44 20.27
CA GLN A 137 -30.44 -6.88 20.27
C GLN A 137 -31.44 -7.89 19.68
N ARG A 138 -31.71 -8.98 20.39
CA ARG A 138 -32.93 -9.79 20.21
C ARG A 138 -33.37 -10.35 21.55
#